data_AF-A0AA95RKD4-F1
#
_entry.id   AF-A0AA95RKD4-F1
#
_cell.length_a   1.000
_cell.length_b   1.000
_cell.length_c   1.000
_cell.angle_alpha   90.00
_cell.angle_beta   90.00
_cell.angle_gamma   90.00
#
_symmetry.space_group_name_H-M   'P 1'
#
loop_
_entity.id
_entity.type
_entity.pdbx_description
1 polymer ?
#
loop_
_entity_poly.entity_id
_entity_poly.type
_entity_poly.pdbx_seq_one_letter_code
_entity_poly.pdbx_strand_id
1 'polypeptide(L)'
;MEYELNSITEVMMKYFLRLNTLSALYALALFIAIELIINVSHISEVYGWEWDNVYIAIAIINVIGLLLSTLIFIKLTKKWMLGRKNSYWTLILWVPYFIVLLYFFTVIVPLNPGVTLFPRFSLLIFGSCILFPVYITFINQYALPIRMDDPDTRL
;
A
#
# COMPACT_ATOMS: atom_id res chain seq x y z
N MET A 1 -13.25 -36.29 -11.36
CA MET A 1 -13.29 -35.11 -12.23
C MET A 1 -13.90 -33.91 -11.51
N GLU A 2 -15.14 -34.00 -11.00
CA GLU A 2 -15.80 -32.90 -10.26
C GLU A 2 -15.09 -32.51 -8.95
N TYR A 3 -14.61 -33.49 -8.17
CA TYR A 3 -13.83 -33.23 -6.95
C TYR A 3 -12.52 -32.49 -7.21
N GLU A 4 -11.79 -32.86 -8.27
CA GLU A 4 -10.55 -32.19 -8.64
C GLU A 4 -10.80 -30.77 -9.15
N LEU A 5 -11.87 -30.56 -9.93
CA LEU A 5 -12.27 -29.24 -10.38
C LEU A 5 -12.61 -28.33 -9.19
N ASN A 6 -13.40 -28.83 -8.23
CA ASN A 6 -13.76 -28.07 -7.02
C ASN A 6 -12.53 -27.72 -6.18
N SER A 7 -11.62 -28.67 -5.97
CA SER A 7 -10.33 -28.45 -5.30
C SER A 7 -9.50 -27.34 -5.95
N ILE A 8 -9.36 -27.37 -7.29
CA ILE A 8 -8.62 -26.36 -8.04
C ILE A 8 -9.27 -24.98 -7.90
N THR A 9 -10.60 -24.91 -8.03
CA THR A 9 -11.33 -23.63 -7.89
C THR A 9 -11.17 -23.02 -6.51
N GLU A 10 -11.16 -23.82 -5.45
CA GLU A 10 -10.99 -23.33 -4.08
C GLU A 10 -9.59 -22.73 -3.87
N VAL A 11 -8.55 -23.41 -4.37
CA VAL A 11 -7.15 -22.92 -4.32
C VAL A 11 -6.99 -21.62 -5.10
N MET A 12 -7.63 -21.51 -6.27
CA MET A 12 -7.60 -20.30 -7.10
C MET A 12 -8.35 -19.14 -6.42
N MET A 13 -9.55 -19.40 -5.88
CA MET A 13 -10.36 -18.39 -5.20
C MET A 13 -9.64 -17.84 -3.97
N LYS A 14 -9.03 -18.72 -3.16
CA LYS A 14 -8.25 -18.32 -1.99
C LYS A 14 -7.06 -17.45 -2.36
N TYR A 15 -6.41 -17.75 -3.48
CA TYR A 15 -5.31 -16.93 -3.98
C TYR A 15 -5.78 -15.56 -4.47
N PHE A 16 -6.86 -15.53 -5.25
CA PHE A 16 -7.45 -14.28 -5.73
C PHE A 16 -7.83 -13.35 -4.57
N LEU A 17 -8.43 -13.91 -3.51
CA LEU A 17 -8.77 -13.14 -2.32
C LEU A 17 -7.52 -12.57 -1.64
N ARG A 18 -6.47 -13.39 -1.44
CA ARG A 18 -5.20 -12.95 -0.82
C ARG A 18 -4.51 -11.83 -1.61
N LEU A 19 -4.50 -11.93 -2.94
CA LEU A 19 -3.92 -10.92 -3.83
C LEU A 19 -4.66 -9.58 -3.70
N ASN A 20 -5.98 -9.62 -3.69
CA ASN A 20 -6.82 -8.43 -3.54
C ASN A 20 -6.68 -7.83 -2.14
N THR A 21 -6.68 -8.64 -1.09
CA THR A 21 -6.43 -8.18 0.29
C THR A 21 -5.07 -7.49 0.39
N LEU A 22 -4.01 -8.07 -0.17
CA LEU A 22 -2.68 -7.48 -0.13
C LEU A 22 -2.63 -6.14 -0.87
N SER A 23 -3.30 -6.06 -2.04
CA SER A 23 -3.40 -4.82 -2.83
C SER A 23 -4.18 -3.72 -2.10
N ALA A 24 -5.27 -4.07 -1.43
CA ALA A 24 -6.05 -3.16 -0.60
C ALA A 24 -5.26 -2.68 0.62
N LEU A 25 -4.47 -3.55 1.25
CA LEU A 25 -3.60 -3.16 2.36
C LEU A 25 -2.49 -2.21 1.91
N TYR A 26 -1.89 -2.43 0.73
CA TYR A 26 -0.95 -1.47 0.14
C TYR A 26 -1.60 -0.10 -0.05
N ALA A 27 -2.77 -0.07 -0.68
CA ALA A 27 -3.53 1.17 -0.87
C ALA A 27 -3.84 1.87 0.46
N LEU A 28 -4.24 1.11 1.49
CA LEU A 28 -4.53 1.63 2.82
C LEU A 28 -3.30 2.25 3.49
N ALA A 29 -2.13 1.60 3.39
CA ALA A 29 -0.90 2.13 3.96
C ALA A 29 -0.49 3.47 3.32
N LEU A 30 -0.57 3.57 1.99
CA LEU A 30 -0.29 4.82 1.28
C LEU A 30 -1.33 5.90 1.60
N PHE A 31 -2.61 5.51 1.68
CA PHE A 31 -3.71 6.40 2.03
C PHE A 31 -3.53 7.05 3.40
N ILE A 32 -3.23 6.26 4.43
CA ILE A 32 -2.97 6.78 5.78
C ILE A 32 -1.81 7.79 5.76
N ALA A 33 -0.73 7.48 5.03
CA ALA A 33 0.43 8.35 4.92
C ALA A 33 0.09 9.70 4.27
N ILE A 34 -0.63 9.67 3.15
CA ILE A 34 -1.04 10.87 2.42
C ILE A 34 -2.05 11.70 3.21
N GLU A 35 -3.06 11.08 3.80
CA GLU A 35 -4.09 11.80 4.57
C GLU A 35 -3.51 12.51 5.80
N LEU A 36 -2.53 11.90 6.48
CA LEU A 36 -1.83 12.58 7.57
C LEU A 36 -1.14 13.86 7.09
N ILE A 37 -0.52 13.84 5.90
CA ILE A 37 0.15 15.02 5.33
C ILE A 37 -0.86 16.09 4.94
N ILE A 38 -1.95 15.71 4.27
CA ILE A 38 -3.00 16.64 3.82
C ILE A 38 -3.68 17.33 5.02
N ASN A 39 -3.92 16.59 6.09
CA ASN A 39 -4.68 17.08 7.25
C ASN A 39 -3.81 17.67 8.36
N VAL A 40 -2.53 17.98 8.09
CA VAL A 40 -1.61 18.56 9.10
C VAL A 40 -2.20 19.82 9.76
N SER A 41 -2.88 20.67 8.98
CA SER A 41 -3.49 21.91 9.48
C SER A 41 -4.70 21.63 10.38
N HIS A 42 -5.56 20.70 9.98
CA HIS A 42 -6.70 20.28 10.81
C HIS A 42 -6.25 19.66 12.12
N ILE A 43 -5.20 18.83 12.10
CA ILE A 43 -4.62 18.23 13.31
C ILE A 43 -4.06 19.34 14.21
N SER A 44 -3.34 20.32 13.65
CA SER A 44 -2.82 21.47 14.39
C SER A 44 -3.94 22.27 15.08
N GLU A 45 -5.04 22.54 14.39
CA GLU A 45 -6.19 23.27 14.95
C GLU A 45 -6.89 22.49 16.08
N VAL A 46 -7.14 21.19 15.89
CA VAL A 46 -7.87 20.36 16.86
C VAL A 46 -7.07 20.14 18.14
N TYR A 47 -5.76 19.94 18.03
CA TYR A 47 -4.89 19.67 19.19
C TYR A 47 -4.25 20.93 19.77
N GLY A 48 -4.40 22.09 19.12
CA GLY A 48 -3.79 23.36 19.54
C GLY A 48 -2.26 23.35 19.48
N TRP A 49 -1.67 22.44 18.70
CA TRP A 49 -0.23 22.35 18.52
C TRP A 49 0.25 23.28 17.41
N GLU A 50 1.44 23.84 17.57
CA GLU A 50 2.06 24.60 16.49
C GLU A 50 2.21 23.74 15.23
N TRP A 51 1.93 24.35 14.09
CA TRP A 51 1.90 23.69 12.79
C TRP A 51 3.20 22.93 12.47
N ASP A 52 4.35 23.54 12.76
CA ASP A 52 5.67 22.94 12.52
C ASP A 52 5.91 21.69 13.39
N ASN A 53 5.45 21.69 14.63
CA ASN A 53 5.57 20.54 15.54
C ASN A 53 4.72 19.38 15.06
N VAL A 54 3.49 19.66 14.59
CA VAL A 54 2.59 18.65 14.03
C VAL A 54 3.17 18.06 12.73
N TYR A 55 3.73 18.92 11.87
CA TYR A 55 4.40 18.50 10.65
C TYR A 55 5.57 17.54 10.92
N ILE A 56 6.45 17.88 11.88
CA ILE A 56 7.56 17.00 12.29
C ILE A 56 7.04 15.68 12.86
N ALA A 57 6.02 15.72 13.73
CA ALA A 57 5.42 14.53 14.31
C ALA A 57 4.85 13.59 13.22
N ILE A 58 4.13 14.15 12.24
CA ILE A 58 3.58 13.40 11.11
C ILE A 58 4.70 12.81 10.24
N ALA A 59 5.79 13.54 10.00
CA ALA A 59 6.94 13.01 9.28
C ALA A 59 7.56 11.80 10.01
N ILE A 60 7.74 11.88 11.33
CA ILE A 60 8.23 10.76 12.15
C ILE A 60 7.28 9.57 12.09
N ILE A 61 5.98 9.80 12.25
CA ILE A 61 4.94 8.76 12.17
C ILE A 61 4.97 8.08 10.80
N ASN A 62 5.12 8.86 9.72
CA ASN A 62 5.21 8.31 8.36
C ASN A 62 6.44 7.43 8.16
N VAL A 63 7.61 7.85 8.67
CA VAL A 63 8.84 7.05 8.58
C VAL A 63 8.67 5.74 9.37
N ILE A 64 8.19 5.80 10.61
CA ILE A 64 7.94 4.61 11.43
C ILE A 64 6.90 3.71 10.76
N GLY A 65 5.81 4.28 10.25
CA GLY A 65 4.75 3.59 9.53
C GLY A 65 5.27 2.89 8.27
N LEU A 66 6.16 3.55 7.51
CA LEU A 66 6.81 2.95 6.35
C LEU A 66 7.68 1.74 6.75
N LEU A 67 8.48 1.85 7.82
CA LEU A 67 9.31 0.74 8.29
C LEU A 67 8.46 -0.45 8.76
N LEU A 68 7.44 -0.19 9.58
CA LEU A 68 6.53 -1.22 10.10
C LEU A 68 5.74 -1.89 8.97
N SER A 69 5.16 -1.10 8.06
CA SER A 69 4.41 -1.62 6.91
C SER A 69 5.30 -2.48 6.01
N THR A 70 6.55 -2.07 5.79
CA THR A 70 7.53 -2.87 5.03
C THR A 70 7.75 -4.25 5.65
N LEU A 71 7.98 -4.32 6.96
CA LEU A 71 8.15 -5.59 7.67
C LEU A 71 6.90 -6.47 7.58
N ILE A 72 5.73 -5.87 7.73
CA ILE A 72 4.42 -6.55 7.62
C ILE A 72 4.23 -7.09 6.20
N PHE A 73 4.43 -6.27 5.17
CA PHE A 73 4.24 -6.65 3.78
C PHE A 73 5.23 -7.70 3.31
N ILE A 74 6.50 -7.65 3.73
CA ILE A 74 7.46 -8.73 3.45
C ILE A 74 6.95 -10.05 4.05
N LYS A 75 6.49 -10.06 5.30
CA LYS A 75 5.95 -11.26 5.95
C LYS A 75 4.69 -11.78 5.26
N LEU A 76 3.74 -10.91 4.94
CA LEU A 76 2.51 -11.30 4.25
C LEU A 76 2.78 -11.81 2.84
N THR A 77 3.64 -11.12 2.08
CA THR A 77 3.99 -11.51 0.71
C THR A 77 4.70 -12.87 0.71
N LYS A 78 5.65 -13.10 1.64
CA LYS A 78 6.27 -14.42 1.84
C LYS A 78 5.23 -15.49 2.16
N LYS A 79 4.29 -15.20 3.06
CA LYS A 79 3.30 -16.18 3.53
C LYS A 79 2.25 -16.52 2.47
N TRP A 80 1.82 -15.54 1.67
CA TRP A 80 0.65 -15.68 0.79
C TRP A 80 1.00 -15.88 -0.69
N MET A 81 2.17 -15.41 -1.11
CA MET A 81 2.54 -15.33 -2.54
C MET A 81 3.74 -16.21 -2.91
N LEU A 82 4.19 -17.07 -1.99
CA LEU A 82 5.37 -17.92 -2.17
C LEU A 82 5.34 -18.67 -3.51
N GLY A 83 6.37 -18.47 -4.34
CA GLY A 83 6.56 -19.14 -5.62
C GLY A 83 5.66 -18.70 -6.77
N ARG A 84 4.83 -17.65 -6.63
CA ARG A 84 3.88 -17.21 -7.67
C ARG A 84 4.26 -15.87 -8.28
N LYS A 85 4.66 -15.88 -9.57
CA LYS A 85 4.92 -14.66 -10.37
C LYS A 85 3.72 -13.72 -10.46
N ASN A 86 2.51 -14.20 -10.18
CA ASN A 86 1.30 -13.37 -10.17
C ASN A 86 1.26 -12.37 -8.99
N SER A 87 2.22 -12.40 -8.06
CA SER A 87 2.35 -11.38 -7.00
C SER A 87 2.52 -9.96 -7.54
N TYR A 88 3.11 -9.81 -8.72
CA TYR A 88 3.33 -8.52 -9.37
C TYR A 88 2.02 -7.80 -9.77
N TRP A 89 0.87 -8.50 -9.82
CA TRP A 89 -0.43 -7.84 -10.01
C TRP A 89 -0.76 -6.82 -8.91
N THR A 90 -0.17 -6.98 -7.72
CA THR A 90 -0.28 -5.98 -6.65
C THR A 90 0.23 -4.59 -7.05
N LEU A 91 1.11 -4.49 -8.06
CA LEU A 91 1.63 -3.21 -8.59
C LEU A 91 0.59 -2.33 -9.25
N ILE A 92 -0.49 -2.92 -9.74
CA ILE A 92 -1.56 -2.22 -10.46
C ILE A 92 -2.83 -2.20 -9.61
N LEU A 93 -3.12 -3.32 -8.95
CA LEU A 93 -4.36 -3.50 -8.20
C LEU A 93 -4.48 -2.57 -6.99
N TRP A 94 -3.41 -1.99 -6.45
CA TRP A 94 -3.53 -1.02 -5.36
C TRP A 94 -4.24 0.27 -5.80
N VAL A 95 -4.11 0.68 -7.07
CA VAL A 95 -4.67 1.94 -7.59
C VAL A 95 -6.20 2.02 -7.42
N PRO A 96 -7.02 1.05 -7.89
CA PRO A 96 -8.46 1.13 -7.72
C PRO A 96 -8.88 1.17 -6.24
N TYR A 97 -8.21 0.41 -5.37
CA TYR A 97 -8.49 0.47 -3.92
C TYR A 97 -8.14 1.84 -3.35
N PHE A 98 -7.03 2.45 -3.79
CA PHE A 98 -6.60 3.77 -3.35
C PHE A 98 -7.60 4.87 -3.76
N ILE A 99 -8.09 4.83 -5.00
CA ILE A 99 -9.14 5.75 -5.48
C ILE A 99 -10.42 5.60 -4.65
N VAL A 100 -10.83 4.36 -4.37
CA VAL A 100 -12.02 4.08 -3.55
C VAL A 100 -11.86 4.65 -2.13
N LEU A 101 -10.69 4.46 -1.51
CA LEU A 101 -10.41 5.00 -0.18
C LEU A 101 -10.47 6.54 -0.16
N LEU A 102 -9.86 7.22 -1.12
CA LEU A 102 -9.93 8.68 -1.25
C LEU A 102 -11.38 9.16 -1.43
N TYR A 103 -12.14 8.50 -2.31
CA TYR A 103 -13.55 8.85 -2.55
C TYR A 103 -14.38 8.71 -1.26
N PHE A 104 -14.29 7.57 -0.57
CA PHE A 104 -15.03 7.38 0.68
C PHE A 104 -14.61 8.37 1.76
N PHE A 105 -13.32 8.72 1.83
CA PHE A 105 -12.84 9.64 2.84
C PHE A 105 -13.40 11.04 2.68
N THR A 106 -13.50 11.54 1.44
CA THR A 106 -14.10 12.86 1.16
C THR A 106 -15.56 12.98 1.60
N VAL A 107 -16.28 11.84 1.66
CA VAL A 107 -17.66 11.79 2.17
C VAL A 107 -17.71 11.86 3.71
N ILE A 108 -16.74 11.24 4.39
CA ILE A 108 -16.70 11.13 5.86
C ILE A 108 -16.08 12.38 6.49
N VAL A 109 -15.01 12.89 5.89
CA VAL A 109 -14.25 14.05 6.35
C VAL A 109 -14.30 15.09 5.24
N PRO A 110 -15.31 15.98 5.23
CA PRO A 110 -15.40 17.02 4.21
C PRO A 110 -14.18 17.94 4.32
N LEU A 111 -13.43 18.04 3.23
CA LEU A 111 -12.32 18.98 3.12
C LEU A 111 -12.88 20.40 3.21
N ASN A 112 -12.38 21.20 4.16
CA ASN A 112 -12.79 22.59 4.24
C ASN A 112 -12.35 23.34 2.97
N PRO A 113 -13.23 24.09 2.29
CA PRO A 113 -12.95 24.71 0.97
C PRO A 113 -11.91 25.85 0.98
N GLY A 114 -11.13 26.01 2.07
CA GLY A 114 -10.10 27.04 2.22
C GLY A 114 -8.68 26.52 2.42
N VAL A 115 -8.45 25.20 2.54
CA VAL A 115 -7.09 24.67 2.71
C VAL A 115 -6.41 24.54 1.35
N THR A 116 -5.70 25.59 0.93
CA THR A 116 -4.75 25.48 -0.17
C THR A 116 -3.66 24.49 0.22
N LEU A 117 -3.64 23.33 -0.46
CA LEU A 117 -2.50 22.43 -0.42
C LEU A 117 -1.27 23.22 -0.88
N PHE A 118 -0.37 23.51 0.06
CA PHE A 118 0.89 24.16 -0.28
C PHE A 118 1.60 23.32 -1.36
N PRO A 119 2.24 23.94 -2.37
CA PRO A 119 2.89 23.22 -3.47
C PRO A 119 3.81 22.07 -3.04
N ARG A 120 4.46 22.21 -1.87
CA ARG A 120 5.29 21.18 -1.22
C ARG A 120 4.53 19.87 -0.95
N PHE A 121 3.26 19.94 -0.58
CA PHE A 121 2.44 18.76 -0.29
C PHE A 121 2.03 18.04 -1.54
N SER A 122 1.66 18.78 -2.60
CA SER A 122 1.39 18.19 -3.90
C SER A 122 2.59 17.39 -4.40
N LEU A 123 3.82 17.93 -4.28
CA LEU A 123 5.04 17.21 -4.68
C LEU A 123 5.23 15.91 -3.89
N LEU A 124 5.06 15.95 -2.56
CA LEU A 124 5.19 14.76 -1.71
C LEU A 124 4.15 13.70 -2.05
N ILE A 125 2.90 14.10 -2.29
CA ILE A 125 1.80 13.19 -2.65
C ILE A 125 2.07 12.54 -4.00
N PHE A 126 2.34 13.33 -5.05
CA PHE A 126 2.63 12.80 -6.38
C PHE A 126 3.90 11.96 -6.40
N GLY A 127 4.96 12.41 -5.73
CA GLY A 127 6.20 11.67 -5.57
C GLY A 127 5.96 10.32 -4.88
N SER A 128 5.14 10.30 -3.84
CA SER A 128 4.78 9.06 -3.13
C SER A 128 4.01 8.11 -4.05
N CYS A 129 3.01 8.59 -4.79
CA CYS A 129 2.25 7.75 -5.74
C CYS A 129 3.13 7.17 -6.85
N ILE A 130 4.12 7.93 -7.36
CA ILE A 130 5.06 7.46 -8.39
C ILE A 130 6.06 6.44 -7.82
N LEU A 131 6.57 6.67 -6.60
CA LEU A 131 7.51 5.77 -5.94
C LEU A 131 6.84 4.50 -5.38
N PHE A 132 5.52 4.52 -5.18
CA PHE A 132 4.82 3.41 -4.52
C PHE A 132 4.86 2.08 -5.30
N PRO A 133 4.69 2.04 -6.64
CA PRO A 133 4.95 0.83 -7.42
C PRO A 133 6.40 0.33 -7.31
N VAL A 134 7.38 1.24 -7.22
CA VAL A 134 8.78 0.87 -7.01
C VAL A 134 8.97 0.21 -5.65
N TYR A 135 8.34 0.76 -4.61
CA TYR A 135 8.30 0.18 -3.26
C TYR A 135 7.67 -1.23 -3.24
N ILE A 136 6.52 -1.42 -3.88
CA ILE A 136 5.88 -2.75 -3.99
C ILE A 136 6.78 -3.74 -4.73
N THR A 137 7.49 -3.29 -5.76
CA THR A 137 8.45 -4.12 -6.50
C THR A 137 9.58 -4.58 -5.58
N PHE A 138 10.15 -3.68 -4.78
CA PHE A 138 11.18 -4.00 -3.81
C PHE A 138 10.69 -5.07 -2.82
N ILE A 139 9.49 -4.92 -2.26
CA ILE A 139 8.92 -5.94 -1.37
C ILE A 139 8.79 -7.28 -2.07
N ASN A 140 8.26 -7.31 -3.30
CA ASN A 140 8.11 -8.57 -4.04
C ASN A 140 9.45 -9.26 -4.28
N GLN A 141 10.51 -8.52 -4.63
CA GLN A 141 11.85 -9.07 -4.86
C GLN A 141 12.47 -9.64 -3.57
N TYR A 142 12.37 -8.93 -2.45
CA TYR A 142 12.90 -9.40 -1.16
C TYR A 142 12.07 -10.52 -0.54
N ALA A 143 10.76 -10.52 -0.78
CA ALA A 143 9.85 -11.56 -0.29
C ALA A 143 9.96 -12.85 -1.10
N LEU A 144 10.15 -12.73 -2.42
CA LEU A 144 10.21 -13.85 -3.35
C LEU A 144 11.57 -13.80 -4.05
N PRO A 145 12.67 -14.17 -3.36
CA PRO A 145 13.95 -14.29 -4.03
C PRO A 145 13.75 -15.23 -5.22
N ILE A 146 14.11 -14.77 -6.41
CA ILE A 146 14.02 -15.53 -7.65
C ILE A 146 14.68 -16.88 -7.37
N ARG A 147 13.90 -17.96 -7.43
CA ARG A 147 14.43 -19.32 -7.28
C ARG A 147 15.37 -19.54 -8.46
N MET A 148 16.67 -19.37 -8.23
CA MET A 148 17.71 -19.56 -9.25
C MET A 148 17.99 -21.04 -9.55
N ASP A 149 17.38 -21.96 -8.80
CA ASP A 149 17.39 -23.38 -9.12
C ASP A 149 16.16 -23.72 -9.97
N ASP A 150 16.26 -23.45 -11.27
CA ASP A 150 15.50 -24.17 -12.27
C ASP A 150 16.38 -25.32 -12.83
N PRO A 151 16.19 -26.57 -12.35
CA PRO A 151 16.93 -27.72 -12.87
C PRO A 151 16.59 -28.04 -14.33
N ASP A 152 15.56 -27.41 -14.93
CA ASP A 152 15.16 -27.66 -16.32
C ASP A 152 16.04 -26.94 -17.35
N THR A 153 17.06 -26.19 -16.91
CA THR A 153 18.06 -25.56 -17.80
C THR A 153 19.26 -26.47 -18.11
N ARG A 154 19.20 -27.75 -17.75
CA ARG A 154 20.27 -28.75 -17.95
C ARG A 154 19.85 -29.98 -18.76
N LEU A 155 19.05 -29.78 -19.81
CA LEU A 155 18.82 -30.79 -20.85
C LEU A 155 18.98 -30.19 -22.24
#